data_AF-A0A381UFB4-F1
#
_entry.id   AF-A0A381UFB4-F1
#
_cell.length_a   1.000
_cell.length_b   1.000
_cell.length_c   1.000
_cell.angle_alpha   90.00
_cell.angle_beta   90.00
_cell.angle_gamma   90.00
#
_symmetry.space_group_name_H-M   'P 1'
#
loop_
_entity.id
_entity.type
_entity.pdbx_description
1 polymer ?
#
loop_
_entity_poly.entity_id
_entity_poly.type
_entity_poly.pdbx_seq_one_letter_code
_entity_poly.pdbx_strand_id
1 'polypeptide(L)'
;MSINVTLIVQMFVFALLVWFTMSYLWPMIRQAMEEREKRIADGLAAAEQGQGSLLKAETRADEIVEEARVKARDIVEQAGSQANDIVSGAREESEQERQRRLESAQAEIKVEINRARDELRGQVAMIAVAGAQKVLEREIDSETHRDLLDRLASEI
;
A
#
# COMPACT_ATOMS: atom_id res chain seq x y z
N MET A 1 108.26 23.13 -22.62
CA MET A 1 107.48 24.33 -22.28
C MET A 1 107.32 24.36 -20.78
N SER A 2 107.78 25.42 -20.12
CA SER A 2 107.72 25.57 -18.66
C SER A 2 106.27 25.64 -18.17
N ILE A 3 106.00 25.03 -17.02
CA ILE A 3 104.78 25.30 -16.27
C ILE A 3 104.81 26.79 -15.91
N ASN A 4 103.93 27.55 -16.56
CA ASN A 4 103.78 28.97 -16.32
C ASN A 4 102.72 29.18 -15.25
N VAL A 5 102.87 30.22 -14.42
CA VAL A 5 101.93 30.60 -13.35
C VAL A 5 100.49 30.71 -13.87
N THR A 6 100.31 31.10 -15.13
CA THR A 6 99.03 31.17 -15.81
C THR A 6 98.28 29.84 -15.85
N LEU A 7 98.98 28.70 -15.98
CA LEU A 7 98.37 27.37 -16.02
C LEU A 7 97.85 26.96 -14.63
N ILE A 8 98.55 27.30 -13.56
CA ILE A 8 98.11 27.05 -12.17
C ILE A 8 96.88 27.91 -11.85
N VAL A 9 96.92 29.20 -12.23
CA VAL A 9 95.77 30.10 -12.05
C VAL A 9 94.55 29.62 -12.84
N GLN A 10 94.73 29.20 -14.10
CA GLN A 10 93.65 28.66 -14.93
C GLN A 10 93.05 27.38 -14.33
N MET A 11 93.88 26.48 -13.78
CA MET A 11 93.40 25.26 -13.11
C MET A 11 92.57 25.60 -11.87
N PHE A 12 93.00 26.58 -11.07
CA PHE A 12 92.25 27.03 -9.89
C PHE A 12 90.90 27.66 -10.28
N VAL A 13 90.88 28.53 -11.29
CA VAL A 13 89.64 29.13 -11.81
C VAL A 13 88.69 28.06 -12.35
N PHE A 14 89.21 27.07 -13.08
CA PHE A 14 88.41 25.95 -13.57
C PHE A 14 87.84 25.10 -12.42
N ALA A 15 88.64 24.81 -11.40
CA ALA A 15 88.17 24.09 -10.21
C ALA A 15 87.06 24.85 -9.46
N LEU A 16 87.20 26.17 -9.31
CA LEU A 16 86.19 27.04 -8.70
C LEU A 16 84.89 27.06 -9.53
N LEU A 17 85.00 27.11 -10.86
CA LEU A 17 83.85 27.03 -11.76
C LEU A 17 83.13 25.69 -11.62
N VAL A 18 83.85 24.58 -11.68
CA VAL A 18 83.25 23.24 -11.52
C VAL A 18 82.56 23.11 -10.17
N TRP A 19 83.18 23.60 -9.09
CA TRP A 19 82.57 23.58 -7.76
C TRP A 19 81.29 24.42 -7.71
N PHE A 20 81.30 25.63 -8.26
CA PHE A 20 80.11 26.49 -8.34
C PHE A 20 78.99 25.84 -9.17
N THR A 21 79.31 25.27 -10.32
CA THR A 21 78.34 24.58 -11.19
C THR A 21 77.73 23.36 -10.50
N MET A 22 78.54 22.54 -9.80
CA MET A 22 78.04 21.41 -9.01
C MET A 22 77.17 21.86 -7.83
N SER A 23 77.55 22.94 -7.15
CA SER A 23 76.88 23.39 -5.93
C SER A 23 75.58 24.15 -6.18
N TYR A 24 75.45 24.87 -7.30
CA TYR A 24 74.29 25.74 -7.56
C TYR A 24 73.49 25.36 -8.81
N LEU A 25 74.14 25.13 -9.95
CA LEU A 25 73.43 24.85 -11.21
C LEU A 25 72.85 23.43 -11.24
N TRP A 26 73.64 22.45 -10.82
CA TRP A 26 73.23 21.05 -10.83
C TRP A 26 72.01 20.75 -9.92
N PRO A 27 71.92 21.24 -8.67
CA PRO A 27 70.72 21.04 -7.85
C PRO A 27 69.49 21.74 -8.43
N MET A 28 69.62 22.94 -9.00
CA MET A 28 68.48 23.65 -9.62
C MET A 28 67.88 22.88 -10.80
N ILE A 29 68.74 22.30 -11.66
CA ILE A 29 68.28 21.50 -12.81
C ILE A 29 67.64 20.18 -12.34
N ARG A 30 68.27 19.48 -11.38
CA ARG A 30 67.70 18.24 -10.84
C ARG A 30 66.36 18.45 -10.16
N GLN A 31 66.24 19.50 -9.36
CA GLN A 31 64.98 19.84 -8.68
C GLN A 31 63.85 20.13 -9.69
N ALA A 32 64.14 20.84 -10.78
CA ALA A 32 63.16 21.11 -11.82
C ALA A 32 62.73 19.83 -12.58
N MET A 33 63.64 18.87 -12.74
CA MET A 33 63.34 17.56 -13.36
C MET A 33 62.54 16.66 -12.41
N GLU A 34 62.94 16.55 -11.15
CA GLU A 34 62.22 15.79 -10.12
C GLU A 34 60.79 16.32 -9.90
N GLU A 35 60.61 17.64 -9.88
CA GLU A 35 59.28 18.26 -9.79
C GLU A 35 58.38 17.88 -10.97
N ARG A 36 58.94 17.83 -12.19
CA ARG A 36 58.19 17.40 -13.38
C ARG A 36 57.85 15.92 -13.33
N GLU A 37 58.81 15.08 -12.98
CA GLU A 37 58.61 13.64 -12.84
C GLU A 37 57.54 13.34 -11.80
N LYS A 38 57.62 14.00 -10.63
CA LYS A 38 56.63 13.87 -9.56
C LYS A 38 55.25 14.32 -10.01
N ARG A 39 55.11 15.46 -10.70
CA ARG A 39 53.81 15.92 -11.23
C ARG A 39 53.19 14.93 -12.21
N ILE A 40 53.99 14.31 -13.07
CA ILE A 40 53.52 13.31 -14.03
C ILE A 40 53.08 12.04 -13.28
N ALA A 41 53.88 11.57 -12.33
CA ALA A 41 53.56 10.39 -11.52
C ALA A 41 52.28 10.61 -10.70
N ASP A 42 52.17 11.74 -9.99
CA ASP A 42 50.99 12.09 -9.21
C ASP A 42 49.75 12.26 -10.12
N GLY A 43 49.92 12.87 -11.29
CA GLY A 43 48.84 13.03 -12.27
C GLY A 43 48.35 11.69 -12.85
N LEU A 44 49.27 10.78 -13.16
CA LEU A 44 48.93 9.45 -13.66
C LEU A 44 48.24 8.60 -12.58
N ALA A 45 48.75 8.64 -11.34
CA ALA A 45 48.15 7.96 -10.21
C ALA A 45 46.73 8.50 -9.90
N ALA A 46 46.55 9.82 -9.95
CA ALA A 46 45.24 10.45 -9.76
C ALA A 46 44.27 10.08 -10.89
N ALA A 47 44.75 9.98 -12.14
CA ALA A 47 43.91 9.56 -13.28
C ALA A 47 43.47 8.10 -13.15
N GLU A 48 44.38 7.19 -12.78
CA GLU A 48 44.07 5.77 -12.57
C GLU A 48 43.11 5.58 -11.39
N GLN A 49 43.34 6.28 -10.28
CA GLN A 49 42.43 6.28 -9.13
C GLN A 49 41.05 6.87 -9.51
N GLY A 50 41.03 7.94 -10.31
CA GLY A 50 39.83 8.57 -10.83
C GLY A 50 39.01 7.59 -11.67
N GLN A 51 39.64 6.93 -12.64
CA GLN A 51 38.99 5.92 -13.49
C GLN A 51 38.48 4.72 -12.68
N GLY A 52 39.27 4.23 -11.72
CA GLY A 52 38.83 3.15 -10.84
C GLY A 52 37.67 3.54 -9.92
N SER A 53 37.67 4.79 -9.43
CA SER A 53 36.56 5.31 -8.61
C SER A 53 35.29 5.52 -9.43
N LEU A 54 35.42 5.97 -10.69
CA LEU A 54 34.31 6.12 -11.62
C LEU A 54 33.64 4.77 -11.90
N LEU A 55 34.44 3.75 -12.24
CA LEU A 55 33.91 2.41 -12.53
C LEU A 55 33.21 1.80 -11.32
N LYS A 56 33.78 1.98 -10.12
CA LYS A 56 33.12 1.56 -8.86
C LYS A 56 31.83 2.32 -8.59
N ALA A 57 31.79 3.62 -8.89
CA ALA A 57 30.59 4.43 -8.72
C ALA A 57 29.49 4.02 -9.70
N GLU A 58 29.85 3.73 -10.95
CA GLU A 58 28.95 3.23 -11.99
C GLU A 58 28.36 1.87 -11.60
N THR A 59 29.20 0.91 -11.20
CA THR A 59 28.72 -0.41 -10.72
C THR A 59 27.78 -0.27 -9.54
N ARG A 60 28.11 0.57 -8.55
CA ARG A 60 27.22 0.83 -7.41
C ARG A 60 25.91 1.50 -7.81
N ALA A 61 25.95 2.41 -8.77
CA ALA A 61 24.74 3.06 -9.27
C ALA A 61 23.82 2.04 -9.95
N ASP A 62 24.37 1.16 -10.78
CA ASP A 62 23.62 0.08 -11.42
C ASP A 62 23.04 -0.90 -10.39
N GLU A 63 23.82 -1.29 -9.38
CA GLU A 63 23.35 -2.13 -8.26
C GLU A 63 22.17 -1.48 -7.51
N ILE A 64 22.27 -0.19 -7.20
CA ILE A 64 21.19 0.56 -6.53
C ILE A 64 19.93 0.61 -7.40
N VAL A 65 20.07 0.81 -8.72
CA VAL A 65 18.94 0.84 -9.65
C VAL A 65 18.27 -0.52 -9.73
N GLU A 66 19.03 -1.61 -9.81
CA GLU A 66 18.48 -2.96 -9.83
C GLU A 66 17.81 -3.32 -8.49
N GLU A 67 18.43 -2.99 -7.36
CA GLU A 67 17.83 -3.19 -6.04
C GLU A 67 16.51 -2.39 -5.90
N ALA A 68 16.48 -1.15 -6.38
CA ALA A 68 15.28 -0.32 -6.39
C ALA A 68 14.18 -0.92 -7.28
N ARG A 69 14.53 -1.49 -8.43
CA ARG A 69 13.58 -2.19 -9.32
C ARG A 69 13.00 -3.43 -8.67
N VAL A 70 13.81 -4.22 -7.99
CA VAL A 70 13.35 -5.41 -7.24
C VAL A 70 12.38 -4.97 -6.14
N LYS A 71 12.77 -4.03 -5.29
CA LYS A 71 11.90 -3.50 -4.22
C LYS A 71 10.59 -2.93 -4.77
N ALA A 72 10.63 -2.23 -5.90
CA ALA A 72 9.43 -1.68 -6.53
C ALA A 72 8.49 -2.80 -7.00
N ARG A 73 9.02 -3.88 -7.58
CA ARG A 73 8.22 -5.06 -7.97
C ARG A 73 7.59 -5.74 -6.76
N ASP A 74 8.37 -5.94 -5.71
CA ASP A 74 7.89 -6.56 -4.46
C ASP A 74 6.77 -5.73 -3.83
N ILE A 75 6.89 -4.41 -3.80
CA ILE A 75 5.83 -3.51 -3.30
C ILE A 75 4.55 -3.64 -4.13
N VAL A 76 4.66 -3.70 -5.46
CA VAL A 76 3.49 -3.83 -6.34
C VAL A 76 2.83 -5.19 -6.16
N GLU A 77 3.61 -6.27 -6.06
CA GLU A 77 3.10 -7.61 -5.80
C GLU A 77 2.40 -7.69 -4.43
N GLN A 78 3.04 -7.16 -3.39
CA GLN A 78 2.47 -7.12 -2.04
C GLN A 78 1.19 -6.29 -1.98
N ALA A 79 1.13 -5.16 -2.69
CA ALA A 79 -0.08 -4.36 -2.81
C ALA A 79 -1.19 -5.10 -3.57
N GLY A 80 -0.85 -5.83 -4.63
CA GLY A 80 -1.78 -6.68 -5.37
C GLY A 80 -2.36 -7.81 -4.52
N SER A 81 -1.53 -8.51 -3.74
CA SER A 81 -1.97 -9.53 -2.80
C SER A 81 -2.91 -8.95 -1.74
N GLN A 82 -2.52 -7.85 -1.10
CA GLN A 82 -3.35 -7.18 -0.09
C GLN A 82 -4.70 -6.73 -0.66
N ALA A 83 -4.72 -6.19 -1.89
CA ALA A 83 -5.96 -5.79 -2.54
C ALA A 83 -6.88 -7.00 -2.77
N ASN A 84 -6.33 -8.15 -3.20
CA ASN A 84 -7.10 -9.37 -3.36
C ASN A 84 -7.64 -9.90 -2.03
N ASP A 85 -6.82 -9.86 -0.97
CA ASP A 85 -7.23 -10.29 0.37
C ASP A 85 -8.36 -9.41 0.91
N ILE A 86 -8.28 -8.09 0.72
CA ILE A 86 -9.34 -7.14 1.09
C ILE A 86 -10.63 -7.45 0.32
N VAL A 87 -10.55 -7.67 -1.00
CA VAL A 87 -11.73 -7.99 -1.82
C VAL A 87 -12.34 -9.33 -1.41
N SER A 88 -11.50 -10.32 -1.11
CA SER A 88 -11.96 -11.64 -0.64
C SER A 88 -12.65 -11.53 0.72
N GLY A 89 -12.02 -10.85 1.68
CA GLY A 89 -12.60 -10.61 3.01
C GLY A 89 -13.91 -9.83 2.94
N ALA A 90 -13.98 -8.77 2.14
CA ALA A 90 -15.20 -7.99 1.95
C ALA A 90 -16.33 -8.81 1.31
N ARG A 91 -16.01 -9.73 0.39
CA ARG A 91 -17.01 -10.65 -0.20
C ARG A 91 -17.53 -11.63 0.84
N GLU A 92 -16.66 -12.20 1.66
CA GLU A 92 -17.04 -13.13 2.71
C GLU A 92 -17.92 -12.44 3.76
N GLU A 93 -17.53 -11.25 4.22
CA GLU A 93 -18.32 -10.44 5.15
C GLU A 93 -19.68 -10.08 4.56
N SER A 94 -19.72 -9.69 3.27
CA SER A 94 -20.97 -9.39 2.56
C SER A 94 -21.91 -10.59 2.48
N GLU A 95 -21.40 -11.80 2.19
CA GLU A 95 -22.23 -13.01 2.18
C GLU A 95 -22.74 -13.37 3.58
N GLN A 96 -21.91 -13.23 4.62
CA GLN A 96 -22.34 -13.44 6.00
C GLN A 96 -23.44 -12.45 6.40
N GLU A 97 -23.27 -11.16 6.08
CA GLU A 97 -24.25 -10.12 6.37
C GLU A 97 -25.54 -10.32 5.56
N ARG A 98 -25.43 -10.73 4.29
CA ARG A 98 -26.58 -11.09 3.45
C ARG A 98 -27.39 -12.22 4.08
N GLN A 99 -26.71 -13.27 4.55
CA GLN A 99 -27.35 -14.41 5.19
C GLN A 99 -28.05 -14.00 6.48
N ARG A 100 -27.40 -13.20 7.33
CA ARG A 100 -28.02 -12.64 8.55
C ARG A 100 -29.26 -11.82 8.24
N ARG A 101 -29.22 -10.94 7.24
CA ARG A 101 -30.39 -10.16 6.83
C ARG A 101 -31.52 -11.04 6.31
N LEU A 102 -31.22 -12.09 5.54
CA LEU A 102 -32.23 -13.04 5.06
C LEU A 102 -32.90 -13.77 6.23
N GLU A 103 -32.13 -14.22 7.22
CA GLU A 103 -32.65 -14.87 8.42
C GLU A 103 -33.55 -13.94 9.24
N SER A 104 -33.13 -12.69 9.45
CA SER A 104 -33.94 -11.67 10.12
C SER A 104 -35.23 -11.38 9.34
N ALA A 105 -35.16 -11.20 8.02
CA ALA A 105 -36.33 -10.97 7.19
C ALA A 105 -37.31 -12.16 7.23
N GLN A 106 -36.80 -13.40 7.22
CA GLN A 106 -37.65 -14.59 7.38
C GLN A 106 -38.31 -14.65 8.75
N ALA A 107 -37.61 -14.24 9.81
CA ALA A 107 -38.17 -14.15 11.16
C ALA A 107 -39.28 -13.09 11.23
N GLU A 108 -39.05 -11.90 10.67
CA GLU A 108 -40.06 -10.83 10.57
C GLU A 108 -41.30 -11.28 9.78
N ILE A 109 -41.10 -11.93 8.62
CA ILE A 109 -42.21 -12.48 7.83
C ILE A 109 -43.04 -13.47 8.65
N LYS A 110 -42.40 -14.35 9.44
CA LYS A 110 -43.13 -15.30 10.31
C LYS A 110 -43.96 -14.58 11.37
N VAL A 111 -43.43 -13.51 11.96
CA VAL A 111 -44.16 -12.68 12.93
C VAL A 111 -45.36 -12.01 12.27
N GLU A 112 -45.18 -11.42 11.09
CA GLU A 112 -46.27 -10.76 10.36
C GLU A 112 -47.35 -11.74 9.88
N ILE A 113 -46.97 -12.96 9.45
CA ILE A 113 -47.95 -14.01 9.12
C ILE A 113 -48.78 -14.39 10.34
N ASN A 114 -48.18 -14.51 11.51
CA ASN A 114 -48.92 -14.82 12.74
C ASN A 114 -49.85 -13.66 13.11
N ARG A 115 -49.40 -12.42 13.00
CA ARG A 115 -50.22 -11.22 13.23
C ARG A 115 -51.42 -11.16 12.28
N ALA A 116 -51.20 -11.39 10.99
CA ALA A 116 -52.26 -11.43 9.99
C ALA A 116 -53.26 -12.57 10.25
N ARG A 117 -52.78 -13.73 10.71
CA ARG A 117 -53.64 -14.86 11.11
C ARG A 117 -54.52 -14.52 12.31
N ASP A 118 -53.98 -13.84 13.30
CA ASP A 118 -54.74 -13.43 14.48
C ASP A 118 -55.78 -12.35 14.14
N GLU A 119 -55.43 -11.41 13.26
CA GLU A 119 -56.39 -10.43 12.72
C GLU A 119 -57.52 -11.12 11.94
N LEU A 120 -57.19 -12.08 11.07
CA LEU A 120 -58.18 -12.87 10.32
C LEU A 120 -59.09 -13.67 11.26
N ARG A 121 -58.56 -14.25 12.34
CA ARG A 121 -59.39 -14.94 13.36
C ARG A 121 -60.40 -14.00 14.00
N GLY A 122 -59.99 -12.76 14.32
CA GLY A 122 -60.89 -11.74 14.82
C GLY A 122 -62.01 -11.41 13.83
N GLN A 123 -61.66 -11.23 12.55
CA GLN A 123 -62.64 -10.97 11.48
C GLN A 123 -63.60 -12.15 11.28
N VAL A 124 -63.10 -13.38 11.29
CA VAL A 124 -63.94 -14.60 11.17
C VAL A 124 -64.88 -14.74 12.36
N ALA A 125 -64.44 -14.44 13.58
CA ALA A 125 -65.31 -14.46 14.75
C ALA A 125 -66.46 -13.44 14.63
N MET A 126 -66.19 -12.22 14.14
CA MET A 126 -67.23 -11.23 13.88
C MET A 126 -68.22 -11.70 12.81
N ILE A 127 -67.73 -12.29 11.71
CA ILE A 127 -68.59 -12.84 10.64
C ILE A 127 -69.44 -14.01 11.17
N ALA A 128 -68.87 -14.87 12.01
CA ALA A 128 -69.59 -16.00 12.60
C ALA A 128 -70.72 -15.54 13.53
N VAL A 129 -70.48 -14.52 14.37
CA VAL A 129 -71.52 -13.92 15.23
C VAL A 129 -72.60 -13.25 14.38
N ALA A 130 -72.23 -12.46 13.37
CA ALA A 130 -73.18 -11.84 12.46
C ALA A 130 -74.02 -12.87 11.68
N GLY A 131 -73.39 -13.98 11.26
CA GLY A 131 -74.07 -15.11 10.62
C GLY A 131 -75.04 -15.81 11.57
N ALA A 132 -74.62 -16.09 12.81
CA ALA A 132 -75.47 -16.68 13.84
C ALA A 132 -76.68 -15.78 14.17
N GLN A 133 -76.46 -14.46 14.30
CA GLN A 133 -77.54 -13.48 14.49
C GLN A 133 -78.53 -13.52 13.33
N LYS A 134 -78.05 -13.60 12.08
CA LYS A 134 -78.91 -13.63 10.89
C LYS A 134 -79.69 -14.94 10.73
N VAL A 135 -79.10 -16.07 11.14
CA VAL A 135 -79.80 -17.36 11.21
C VAL A 135 -80.87 -17.32 12.29
N LEU A 136 -80.55 -16.77 13.47
CA LEU A 136 -81.50 -16.60 14.58
C LEU A 136 -82.65 -15.65 14.20
N GLU A 137 -82.37 -14.51 13.55
CA GLU A 137 -83.40 -13.62 13.00
C GLU A 137 -84.33 -14.36 12.02
N ARG A 138 -83.77 -15.24 11.18
CA ARG A 138 -84.56 -16.05 10.23
C ARG A 138 -85.40 -17.13 10.91
N GLU A 139 -84.93 -17.71 12.02
CA GLU A 139 -85.70 -18.65 12.84
C GLU A 139 -86.77 -17.95 13.68
N ILE A 140 -86.55 -16.69 14.06
CA ILE A 140 -87.50 -15.88 14.83
C ILE A 140 -88.64 -15.32 13.95
N ASP A 141 -88.41 -15.15 12.65
CA ASP A 141 -89.40 -14.60 11.71
C ASP A 141 -90.11 -15.69 10.90
N SER A 142 -91.28 -16.13 11.35
CA SER A 142 -92.49 -16.26 10.51
C SER A 142 -93.67 -16.97 11.18
N GLU A 143 -93.46 -17.84 12.18
CA GLU A 143 -94.59 -18.57 12.81
C GLU A 143 -94.65 -18.47 14.35
N THR A 144 -93.52 -18.35 15.04
CA THR A 144 -93.47 -18.55 16.50
C THR A 144 -93.89 -17.33 17.33
N HIS A 145 -93.84 -16.11 16.77
CA HIS A 145 -94.21 -14.89 17.51
C HIS A 145 -95.70 -14.55 17.48
N ARG A 146 -96.47 -14.99 16.47
CA ARG A 146 -97.94 -14.83 16.51
C ARG A 146 -98.56 -15.75 17.56
N ASP A 147 -98.07 -16.98 17.64
CA ASP A 147 -98.58 -17.99 18.59
C ASP A 147 -98.25 -17.66 20.06
N LEU A 148 -97.13 -16.99 20.33
CA LEU A 148 -96.74 -16.56 21.68
C LEU A 148 -97.45 -15.26 22.12
N LEU A 149 -97.73 -14.33 21.19
CA LEU A 149 -98.51 -13.13 21.48
C LEU A 149 -100.00 -13.44 21.65
N ASP A 150 -100.55 -14.36 20.86
CA ASP A 150 -101.95 -14.80 20.99
C ASP A 150 -102.19 -15.58 22.29
N ARG A 151 -101.20 -16.35 22.79
CA ARG A 151 -101.31 -17.01 24.11
C ARG A 151 -101.22 -16.03 25.28
N LEU A 152 -100.39 -15.00 25.21
CA LEU A 152 -100.31 -13.98 26.26
C LEU A 152 -101.58 -13.10 26.31
N ALA A 153 -102.21 -12.83 25.16
CA ALA A 153 -103.47 -12.11 25.07
C ALA A 153 -104.68 -12.94 25.56
N SER A 154 -104.54 -14.26 25.67
CA SER A 154 -105.57 -15.16 26.21
C SER A 154 -105.50 -15.38 27.74
N GLU A 155 -104.51 -14.80 28.41
CA GLU A 155 -104.32 -14.84 29.87
C GLU A 155 -104.67 -13.52 30.59
N ILE A 156 -105.27 -12.54 29.89
CA ILE A 156 -105.94 -11.36 30.47
C ILE A 156 -107.42 -11.40 30.09
#